data_AF-A0A2A2TMT2-F1
#
_entry.id   AF-A0A2A2TMT2-F1
#
_cell.length_a   1.000
_cell.length_b   1.000
_cell.length_c   1.000
_cell.angle_alpha   90.00
_cell.angle_beta   90.00
_cell.angle_gamma   90.00
#
_symmetry.space_group_name_H-M   'P 1'
#
loop_
_entity.id
_entity.type
_entity.pdbx_description
1 polymer ?
#
loop_
_entity_poly.entity_id
_entity_poly.type
_entity_poly.pdbx_seq_one_letter_code
_entity_poly.pdbx_strand_id
1 'polypeptide(L)'
;MQQQLSQRSHLMEALDEVKASNQCNMFDRTCVIQAMQNLGYIEEADWLEANKDNYLDILIGEYQQWMQDNEPESLAQQLARETGLKVIVE
;
A
#
# COMPACT_ATOMS: atom_id res chain seq x y z
N MET A 1 13.46 5.78 16.31
CA MET A 1 13.48 5.12 14.98
C MET A 1 12.35 4.10 14.81
N GLN A 2 12.01 3.25 15.79
CA GLN A 2 10.96 2.22 15.63
C GLN A 2 9.53 2.79 15.40
N GLN A 3 9.17 3.91 16.03
CA GLN A 3 7.83 4.52 15.88
C GLN A 3 7.54 5.04 14.46
N GLN A 4 8.58 5.50 13.75
CA GLN A 4 8.43 6.07 12.40
C GLN A 4 8.21 4.98 11.34
N LEU A 5 8.76 3.79 11.56
CA LEU A 5 8.59 2.62 10.68
C LEU A 5 7.19 2.01 10.83
N SER A 6 6.66 1.94 12.06
CA SER A 6 5.29 1.46 12.32
C SER A 6 4.25 2.35 11.65
N GLN A 7 4.39 3.68 11.79
CA GLN A 7 3.49 4.64 11.15
C GLN A 7 3.54 4.57 9.62
N ARG A 8 4.72 4.28 9.05
CA ARG A 8 4.86 4.09 7.59
C ARG A 8 4.23 2.80 7.10
N SER A 9 4.28 1.70 7.86
CA SER A 9 3.61 0.44 7.50
C SER A 9 2.10 0.61 7.40
N HIS A 10 1.48 1.22 8.42
CA HIS A 10 0.03 1.44 8.44
C HIS A 10 -0.45 2.37 7.32
N LEU A 11 0.36 3.38 6.96
CA LEU A 11 0.07 4.21 5.80
C LEU A 11 0.04 3.41 4.50
N MET A 12 0.98 2.47 4.29
CA MET A 12 1.01 1.66 3.06
C MET A 12 -0.17 0.68 3.00
N GLU A 13 -0.51 0.05 4.13
CA GLU A 13 -1.70 -0.81 4.25
C GLU A 13 -2.98 -0.04 3.91
N ALA A 14 -3.16 1.15 4.48
CA ALA A 14 -4.32 1.98 4.22
C ALA A 14 -4.40 2.42 2.74
N LEU A 15 -3.26 2.76 2.12
CA LEU A 15 -3.20 3.08 0.68
C LEU A 15 -3.55 1.87 -0.18
N ASP A 16 -3.16 0.66 0.21
CA ASP A 16 -3.49 -0.56 -0.50
C ASP A 16 -4.99 -0.90 -0.42
N GLU A 17 -5.60 -0.72 0.75
CA GLU A 17 -7.05 -0.90 0.90
C GLU A 17 -7.84 0.13 0.09
N VAL A 18 -7.41 1.40 0.06
CA VAL A 18 -8.03 2.41 -0.80
C VAL A 18 -7.91 2.04 -2.27
N LYS A 19 -6.74 1.58 -2.72
CA LYS A 19 -6.55 1.09 -4.09
C LYS A 19 -7.47 -0.09 -4.39
N ALA A 20 -7.56 -1.07 -3.48
CA ALA A 20 -8.41 -2.25 -3.62
C ALA A 20 -9.90 -1.90 -3.68
N SER A 21 -10.32 -0.82 -3.00
CA SER A 21 -11.71 -0.33 -3.03
C SER A 21 -12.17 0.11 -4.41
N ASN A 22 -11.24 0.49 -5.31
CA ASN A 22 -11.51 1.08 -6.63
C ASN A 22 -12.44 2.31 -6.61
N GLN A 23 -12.60 2.97 -5.46
CA GLN A 23 -13.47 4.12 -5.30
C GLN A 23 -12.84 5.43 -5.79
N CYS A 24 -11.51 5.48 -5.86
CA CYS A 24 -10.73 6.67 -6.14
C CYS A 24 -9.59 6.39 -7.11
N ASN A 25 -9.26 7.39 -7.93
CA ASN A 25 -7.96 7.43 -8.59
C ASN A 25 -6.90 7.73 -7.51
N MET A 26 -5.87 6.88 -7.39
CA MET A 26 -4.79 7.06 -6.40
C MET A 26 -3.97 8.34 -6.62
N PHE A 27 -4.03 8.97 -7.80
CA PHE A 27 -3.40 10.28 -8.01
C PHE A 27 -4.26 11.45 -7.48
N ASP A 28 -5.55 11.22 -7.20
CA ASP A 28 -6.42 12.20 -6.57
C ASP A 28 -6.30 12.08 -5.04
N ARG A 29 -5.36 12.84 -4.49
CA ARG A 29 -5.09 12.87 -3.05
C ARG A 29 -6.33 13.19 -2.21
N THR A 30 -7.19 14.10 -2.66
CA THR A 30 -8.38 14.47 -1.89
C THR A 30 -9.35 13.30 -1.82
N CYS A 31 -9.55 12.60 -2.94
CA CYS A 31 -10.35 11.38 -2.95
C CYS A 31 -9.75 10.31 -2.03
N VAL A 32 -8.43 10.10 -2.08
CA VAL A 32 -7.75 9.13 -1.24
C VAL A 32 -7.90 9.45 0.25
N ILE A 33 -7.73 10.70 0.67
CA ILE A 33 -7.93 11.11 2.07
C ILE A 33 -9.36 10.81 2.53
N GLN A 34 -10.37 11.13 1.71
CA GLN A 34 -11.76 10.83 2.04
C GLN A 34 -12.03 9.33 2.10
N ALA A 35 -11.47 8.55 1.17
CA ALA A 35 -11.59 7.09 1.19
C ALA A 35 -10.94 6.49 2.44
N MET A 36 -9.75 6.95 2.83
CA MET A 36 -9.08 6.53 4.06
C MET A 36 -9.93 6.84 5.29
N GLN A 37 -10.51 8.05 5.37
CA GLN A 37 -11.40 8.42 6.47
C GLN A 37 -12.64 7.51 6.55
N ASN A 38 -13.25 7.19 5.41
CA ASN A 38 -14.41 6.32 5.34
C ASN A 38 -14.10 4.86 5.73
N LEU A 39 -12.87 4.41 5.49
CA LEU A 39 -12.37 3.09 5.89
C LEU A 39 -11.92 3.04 7.36
N GLY A 40 -11.83 4.20 8.04
CA GLY A 40 -11.45 4.30 9.45
C GLY A 40 -9.97 4.63 9.70
N TYR A 41 -9.19 4.86 8.65
CA TYR A 41 -7.78 5.28 8.73
C TYR A 41 -7.63 6.78 9.00
N ILE A 42 -8.19 7.25 10.12
CA ILE A 42 -8.28 8.68 10.44
C ILE A 42 -6.88 9.29 10.65
N GLU A 43 -6.00 8.60 11.38
CA GLU A 43 -4.67 9.13 11.68
C GLU A 43 -3.77 9.21 10.43
N GLU A 44 -3.86 8.23 9.53
CA GLU A 44 -3.14 8.21 8.27
C GLU A 44 -3.67 9.25 7.29
N ALA A 45 -5.00 9.44 7.26
CA ALA A 45 -5.64 10.47 6.45
C ALA A 45 -5.23 11.88 6.92
N ASP A 46 -5.24 12.13 8.24
CA ASP A 46 -4.83 13.39 8.84
C ASP A 46 -3.33 13.66 8.60
N TRP A 47 -2.49 12.61 8.70
CA TRP A 47 -1.07 12.72 8.38
C TRP A 47 -0.84 13.07 6.91
N LEU A 48 -1.56 12.40 5.99
CA LEU A 48 -1.51 12.76 4.58
C LEU A 48 -1.98 14.19 4.37
N GLU A 49 -3.07 14.60 5.03
CA GLU A 49 -3.62 15.95 4.95
C GLU A 49 -2.58 17.02 5.31
N ALA A 50 -1.80 16.78 6.37
CA ALA A 50 -0.74 17.65 6.85
C ALA A 50 0.53 17.65 5.97
N ASN A 51 0.81 16.55 5.24
CA ASN A 51 2.02 16.37 4.43
C ASN A 51 1.76 16.45 2.92
N LYS A 52 1.15 17.57 2.47
CA LYS A 52 0.68 17.79 1.09
C LYS A 52 1.76 17.58 0.01
N ASP A 53 2.95 18.12 0.23
CA ASP A 53 3.97 18.22 -0.82
C ASP A 53 4.61 16.87 -1.15
N ASN A 54 4.45 15.87 -0.29
CA ASN A 54 5.15 14.58 -0.41
C ASN A 54 4.27 13.47 -0.99
N TYR A 55 2.99 13.72 -1.29
CA TYR A 55 2.05 12.62 -1.61
C TYR A 55 2.44 11.82 -2.86
N LEU A 56 2.86 12.50 -3.94
CA LEU A 56 3.28 11.81 -5.15
C LEU A 56 4.57 11.02 -4.95
N ASP A 57 5.51 11.55 -4.17
CA ASP A 57 6.76 10.85 -3.83
C ASP A 57 6.49 9.60 -3.00
N ILE A 58 5.52 9.68 -2.08
CA ILE A 58 5.05 8.53 -1.31
C ILE A 58 4.41 7.50 -2.24
N LEU A 59 3.54 7.92 -3.15
CA LEU A 59 2.82 7.02 -4.04
C LEU A 59 3.75 6.31 -5.05
N ILE A 60 4.67 7.05 -5.66
CA ILE A 60 5.56 6.56 -6.72
C ILE A 60 6.80 5.87 -6.14
N GLY A 61 7.35 6.37 -5.03
CA GLY A 61 8.55 5.82 -4.42
C GLY A 61 8.23 4.74 -3.40
N GLU A 62 7.61 5.16 -2.29
CA GLU A 62 7.49 4.31 -1.10
C GLU A 62 6.42 3.21 -1.28
N TYR A 63 5.23 3.58 -1.75
CA TYR A 63 4.11 2.65 -1.90
C TYR A 63 4.37 1.65 -3.03
N GLN A 64 4.94 2.09 -4.15
CA GLN A 64 5.32 1.17 -5.23
C GLN A 64 6.35 0.14 -4.77
N GLN A 65 7.37 0.56 -4.00
CA GLN A 65 8.35 -0.36 -3.43
C GLN A 65 7.69 -1.31 -2.42
N TRP A 66 6.85 -0.80 -1.53
CA TRP A 66 6.14 -1.62 -0.54
C TRP A 66 5.27 -2.69 -1.20
N MET A 67 4.57 -2.37 -2.29
CA MET A 67 3.78 -3.36 -3.04
C MET A 67 4.64 -4.48 -3.62
N GLN A 68 5.86 -4.19 -4.09
CA GLN A 68 6.77 -5.22 -4.60
C GLN A 68 7.28 -6.12 -3.46
N ASP A 69 7.58 -5.53 -2.31
CA ASP A 69 8.09 -6.24 -1.14
C ASP A 69 7.01 -7.08 -0.44
N ASN A 70 5.73 -6.70 -0.60
CA ASN A 70 4.57 -7.33 0.01
C ASN A 70 3.64 -7.97 -1.03
N GLU A 71 4.11 -8.17 -2.26
CA GLU A 71 3.31 -8.78 -3.31
C GLU A 71 2.93 -10.20 -2.85
N PRO A 72 1.63 -10.55 -2.80
CA PRO A 72 1.22 -11.86 -2.36
C PRO A 72 1.90 -12.91 -3.25
N GLU A 73 2.53 -13.90 -2.61
CA GLU A 73 3.17 -15.02 -3.29
C GLU A 73 2.21 -15.57 -4.35
N SER A 74 2.66 -15.61 -5.61
CA SER A 74 1.82 -16.07 -6.71
C SER A 74 1.32 -17.49 -6.44
N LEU A 75 0.13 -17.83 -6.95
CA LEU A 75 -0.40 -19.19 -6.83
C LEU A 75 0.60 -20.25 -7.35
N ALA A 76 1.38 -19.91 -8.38
CA ALA A 76 2.43 -20.77 -8.91
C ALA A 76 3.56 -21.02 -7.88
N GLN A 77 3.98 -19.98 -7.15
CA GLN A 77 4.98 -20.09 -6.08
C GLN A 77 4.44 -20.84 -4.86
N GLN A 78 3.19 -20.58 -4.46
CA GLN A 78 2.52 -21.33 -3.39
C GLN A 78 2.45 -22.83 -3.72
N LEU A 79 1.98 -23.17 -4.91
CA LEU A 79 1.90 -24.55 -5.38
C LEU A 79 3.28 -25.20 -5.48
N ALA A 80 4.30 -24.48 -5.98
CA ALA A 80 5.67 -24.95 -6.03
C ALA A 80 6.21 -25.32 -4.64
N ARG A 81 5.94 -24.49 -3.63
CA ARG A 81 6.32 -24.77 -2.24
C ARG A 81 5.60 -26.01 -1.69
N GLU A 82 4.31 -26.15 -1.91
CA GLU A 82 3.51 -27.28 -1.40
C GLU A 82 3.85 -28.61 -2.07
N THR A 83 4.22 -28.58 -3.35
CA THR A 83 4.45 -29.77 -4.17
C THR A 83 5.94 -30.12 -4.34
N GLY A 84 6.85 -29.24 -3.91
CA GLY A 84 8.29 -29.35 -4.17
C GLY A 84 8.68 -29.11 -5.63
N LEU A 85 7.78 -28.57 -6.46
CA LEU A 85 8.06 -28.18 -7.83
C LEU A 85 8.85 -26.86 -7.85
N LYS A 86 9.56 -26.59 -8.95
CA LYS A 86 10.23 -25.29 -9.18
C LYS A 86 9.38 -24.43 -10.11
N VAL A 87 9.15 -23.17 -9.74
CA VAL A 87 8.63 -22.17 -10.67
C VAL A 87 9.73 -21.77 -11.63
N ILE A 88 9.48 -21.91 -12.94
CA ILE A 88 10.33 -21.35 -13.98
C ILE A 88 9.66 -20.03 -14.39
N VAL A 89 10.31 -18.92 -14.07
CA VAL A 89 9.95 -17.59 -14.57
C VAL A 89 10.89 -17.28 -15.73
N GLU A 90 10.32 -17.01 -16.91
CA GLU A 90 11.04 -16.61 -18.12
C GLU A 90 11.49 -15.15 -18.07
#